data_AF-A0A3D8RUC9-F1
#
_entry.id   AF-A0A3D8RUC9-F1
#
_cell.length_a   1.000
_cell.length_b   1.000
_cell.length_c   1.000
_cell.angle_alpha   90.00
_cell.angle_beta   90.00
_cell.angle_gamma   90.00
#
_symmetry.space_group_name_H-M   'P 1'
#
loop_
_entity.id
_entity.type
_entity.pdbx_description
1 polymer ?
#
loop_
_entity_poly.entity_id
_entity_poly.type
_entity_poly.pdbx_seq_one_letter_code
_entity_poly.pdbx_strand_id
1 'polypeptide(L)'
;MLQFPNIDFSTMDPVFPAKEGLYEFSMEALTERGLAARRWLKARKEKVIAVVGHDGFMRVGICQKKFGNADFRIFEFAGGDSLELIEWEETEKRGGGLGTCPKGSFGWLPNDFKYMPKNFMMVNDMSG
;
A
#
# COMPACT_ATOMS: atom_id res chain seq x y z
N MET A 1 -3.92 -28.98 13.13
CA MET A 1 -3.79 -27.51 13.17
C MET A 1 -2.36 -27.21 13.60
N LEU A 2 -1.58 -26.51 12.76
CA LEU A 2 -0.20 -26.15 13.10
C LEU A 2 -0.21 -25.19 14.29
N GLN A 3 0.48 -25.53 15.37
CA GLN A 3 0.65 -24.64 16.52
C GLN A 3 2.03 -24.01 16.47
N PHE A 4 2.06 -22.67 16.49
CA PHE A 4 3.30 -21.88 16.59
C PHE A 4 3.33 -21.26 17.99
N PRO A 5 3.92 -21.94 18.99
CA PRO A 5 3.78 -21.56 20.40
C PRO A 5 4.37 -20.19 20.74
N ASN A 6 5.25 -19.67 19.87
CA ASN A 6 5.93 -18.39 20.06
C ASN A 6 5.32 -17.24 19.24
N ILE A 7 4.21 -17.49 18.55
CA ILE A 7 3.56 -16.48 17.70
C ILE A 7 2.13 -16.29 18.19
N ASP A 8 1.85 -15.08 18.67
CA ASP A 8 0.50 -14.67 19.05
C ASP A 8 -0.25 -14.15 17.83
N PHE A 9 -1.36 -14.81 17.49
CA PHE A 9 -2.27 -14.43 16.41
C PHE A 9 -3.57 -13.77 16.92
N SER A 10 -3.71 -13.52 18.23
CA SER A 10 -4.94 -12.99 18.82
C SER A 10 -5.35 -11.62 18.30
N THR A 11 -4.39 -10.85 17.79
CA THR A 11 -4.62 -9.53 17.18
C THR A 11 -4.80 -9.58 15.67
N MET A 12 -4.74 -10.77 15.06
CA MET A 12 -4.92 -10.95 13.62
C MET A 12 -6.40 -10.84 13.28
N ASP A 13 -6.70 -10.18 12.17
CA ASP A 13 -8.07 -10.16 11.64
C ASP A 13 -8.53 -11.62 11.38
N PRO A 14 -9.65 -12.07 11.95
CA PRO A 14 -10.16 -13.44 11.76
C PRO A 14 -10.44 -13.80 10.30
N VAL A 15 -10.66 -12.82 9.42
CA VAL A 15 -10.85 -13.03 7.98
C VAL A 15 -9.53 -13.38 7.31
N PHE A 16 -8.39 -12.89 7.82
CA PHE A 16 -7.10 -13.22 7.24
C PHE A 16 -6.76 -14.70 7.49
N PRO A 17 -6.26 -15.46 6.48
CA PRO A 17 -5.80 -15.05 5.15
C PRO A 17 -6.79 -15.30 4.00
N ALA A 18 -8.09 -15.44 4.29
CA ALA A 18 -9.10 -15.64 3.24
C ALA A 18 -9.06 -14.47 2.26
N LYS A 19 -9.25 -14.75 0.95
CA LYS A 19 -9.21 -13.73 -0.12
C LYS A 19 -10.56 -13.05 -0.28
N GLU A 20 -11.12 -12.58 0.81
CA GLU A 20 -12.46 -12.00 0.89
C GLU A 20 -12.42 -10.63 1.56
N GLY A 21 -13.42 -9.79 1.28
CA GLY A 21 -13.54 -8.45 1.85
C GLY A 21 -12.29 -7.61 1.59
N LEU A 22 -11.69 -7.08 2.67
CA LEU A 22 -10.47 -6.27 2.59
C LEU A 22 -9.31 -7.04 1.93
N TYR A 23 -9.27 -8.36 2.03
CA TYR A 23 -8.18 -9.19 1.52
C TYR A 23 -8.41 -9.68 0.08
N GLU A 24 -9.55 -9.35 -0.53
CA GLU A 24 -9.89 -9.73 -1.90
C GLU A 24 -8.84 -9.26 -2.92
N PHE A 25 -8.72 -10.01 -4.01
CA PHE A 25 -7.91 -9.61 -5.16
C PHE A 25 -8.74 -8.75 -6.15
N SER A 26 -9.20 -7.59 -5.67
CA SER A 26 -9.93 -6.56 -6.44
C SER A 26 -9.27 -5.19 -6.32
N MET A 27 -9.60 -4.27 -7.22
CA MET A 27 -9.06 -2.90 -7.22
C MET A 27 -9.50 -2.19 -5.94
N GLU A 28 -10.78 -2.29 -5.63
CA GLU A 28 -11.45 -1.68 -4.49
C GLU A 28 -10.82 -2.17 -3.18
N ALA A 29 -10.66 -3.48 -3.01
CA ALA A 29 -10.04 -4.04 -1.82
C ALA A 29 -8.56 -3.67 -1.70
N LEU A 30 -7.82 -3.58 -2.82
CA LEU A 30 -6.42 -3.15 -2.79
C LEU A 30 -6.27 -1.68 -2.36
N THR A 31 -7.10 -0.79 -2.91
CA THR A 31 -7.10 0.63 -2.55
C THR A 31 -7.53 0.84 -1.10
N GLU A 32 -8.59 0.15 -0.65
CA GLU A 32 -9.04 0.26 0.74
C GLU A 32 -8.02 -0.34 1.72
N ARG A 33 -7.33 -1.43 1.37
CA ARG A 33 -6.17 -1.92 2.16
C ARG A 33 -5.09 -0.86 2.32
N GLY A 34 -4.79 -0.14 1.25
CA GLY A 34 -3.83 0.95 1.28
C GLY A 34 -4.23 2.08 2.23
N LEU A 35 -5.52 2.45 2.24
CA LEU A 35 -6.09 3.43 3.17
C LEU A 35 -6.09 2.92 4.61
N ALA A 36 -6.56 1.69 4.84
CA ALA A 36 -6.57 1.05 6.16
C ALA A 36 -5.16 0.96 6.75
N ALA A 37 -4.17 0.55 5.95
CA ALA A 37 -2.77 0.51 6.36
C ALA A 37 -2.24 1.90 6.73
N ARG A 38 -2.53 2.94 5.94
CA ARG A 38 -2.12 4.31 6.26
C ARG A 38 -2.79 4.87 7.51
N ARG A 39 -4.08 4.61 7.73
CA ARG A 39 -4.78 4.96 8.97
C ARG A 39 -4.12 4.29 10.17
N TRP A 40 -3.84 2.98 10.05
CA TRP A 40 -3.17 2.20 11.10
C TRP A 40 -1.77 2.74 11.40
N LEU A 41 -0.97 3.05 10.37
CA LEU A 41 0.37 3.63 10.51
C LEU A 41 0.33 5.01 11.17
N LYS A 42 -0.61 5.88 10.79
CA LYS A 42 -0.75 7.23 11.36
C LYS A 42 -1.17 7.21 12.83
N ALA A 43 -1.94 6.21 13.25
CA ALA A 43 -2.40 6.05 14.63
C ALA A 43 -1.33 5.49 15.59
N ARG A 44 -0.16 5.09 15.07
CA ARG A 44 0.94 4.56 15.87
C ARG A 44 1.58 5.63 16.75
N LYS A 45 2.06 5.22 17.92
CA LYS A 45 2.78 6.09 18.88
C LYS A 45 4.29 6.16 18.60
N GLU A 46 4.79 5.22 17.82
CA GLU A 46 6.20 5.14 17.45
C GLU A 46 6.60 6.33 16.57
N LYS A 47 7.75 6.95 16.87
CA LYS A 47 8.25 8.11 16.12
C LYS A 47 8.70 7.76 14.71
N VAL A 48 9.16 6.52 14.51
CA VAL A 48 9.67 6.00 13.25
C VAL A 48 9.18 4.57 13.09
N ILE A 49 8.67 4.24 11.91
CA ILE A 49 8.15 2.91 11.59
C ILE A 49 8.82 2.45 10.30
N ALA A 50 9.43 1.28 10.32
CA ALA A 50 9.93 0.63 9.12
C ALA A 50 8.82 -0.25 8.53
N VAL A 51 8.42 0.04 7.29
CA VAL A 51 7.46 -0.76 6.53
C VAL A 51 8.23 -1.53 5.46
N VAL A 52 8.14 -2.87 5.51
CA VAL A 52 8.79 -3.76 4.54
C VAL A 52 7.71 -4.43 3.70
N GLY A 53 7.84 -4.35 2.38
CA GLY A 53 6.86 -4.91 1.45
C GLY A 53 7.37 -4.92 0.01
N HIS A 54 6.47 -5.29 -0.90
CA HIS A 54 6.77 -5.32 -2.33
C HIS A 54 6.34 -4.04 -3.04
N ASP A 55 7.13 -3.63 -4.05
CA ASP A 55 6.91 -2.42 -4.85
C ASP A 55 5.46 -2.27 -5.32
N GLY A 56 4.84 -3.33 -5.82
CA GLY A 56 3.46 -3.27 -6.33
C GLY A 56 2.46 -2.72 -5.32
N PHE A 57 2.48 -3.22 -4.08
CA PHE A 57 1.58 -2.74 -3.03
C PHE A 57 2.03 -1.39 -2.46
N MET A 58 3.33 -1.19 -2.28
CA MET A 58 3.87 0.08 -1.79
C MET A 58 3.51 1.24 -2.73
N ARG A 59 3.64 1.03 -4.05
CA ARG A 59 3.23 1.99 -5.07
C ARG A 59 1.72 2.19 -5.08
N VAL A 60 0.94 1.14 -5.28
CA VAL A 60 -0.50 1.29 -5.56
C VAL A 60 -1.30 1.66 -4.30
N GLY A 61 -0.98 1.05 -3.16
CA GLY A 61 -1.75 1.19 -1.92
C GLY A 61 -1.22 2.26 -0.95
N ILE A 62 0.10 2.47 -0.90
CA ILE A 62 0.72 3.24 0.19
C ILE A 62 1.19 4.62 -0.26
N CYS A 63 2.22 4.70 -1.10
CA CYS A 63 2.98 5.94 -1.30
C CYS A 63 3.13 6.41 -2.75
N GLN A 64 2.64 5.65 -3.75
CA GLN A 64 2.74 6.02 -5.16
C GLN A 64 4.18 6.26 -5.65
N LYS A 65 5.17 5.61 -5.03
CA LYS A 65 6.57 5.65 -5.47
C LYS A 65 7.00 4.26 -5.94
N LYS A 66 7.99 4.22 -6.85
CA LYS A 66 8.60 2.97 -7.32
C LYS A 66 9.82 2.61 -6.49
N PHE A 67 10.00 1.32 -6.24
CA PHE A 67 11.10 0.74 -5.48
C PHE A 67 11.84 -0.29 -6.34
N GLY A 68 13.16 -0.23 -6.28
CA GLY A 68 14.06 -1.30 -6.72
C GLY A 68 14.27 -2.30 -5.60
N ASN A 69 14.92 -3.42 -5.92
CA ASN A 69 15.29 -4.41 -4.90
C ASN A 69 16.20 -3.77 -3.85
N ALA A 70 15.85 -3.95 -2.57
CA ALA A 70 16.54 -3.41 -1.40
C ALA A 70 16.61 -1.87 -1.34
N ASP A 71 15.80 -1.15 -2.13
CA ASP A 71 15.68 0.30 -2.04
C ASP A 71 14.73 0.71 -0.90
N PHE A 72 14.86 1.96 -0.44
CA PHE A 72 14.02 2.52 0.61
C PHE A 72 13.65 3.98 0.31
N ARG A 73 12.57 4.43 0.94
CA ARG A 73 12.09 5.81 0.86
C ARG A 73 11.60 6.25 2.23
N ILE A 74 11.79 7.51 2.56
CA ILE A 74 11.40 8.08 3.85
C ILE A 74 10.22 9.03 3.62
N PHE A 75 9.20 8.92 4.47
CA PHE A 75 7.98 9.72 4.35
C PHE A 75 7.55 10.26 5.70
N GLU A 76 6.88 11.41 5.65
CA GLU A 76 6.06 11.93 6.75
C GLU A 76 4.60 11.98 6.33
N PHE A 77 3.69 11.81 7.28
CA PHE A 77 2.29 12.11 7.02
C PHE A 77 2.11 13.63 6.93
N ALA A 78 1.32 14.07 5.94
CA ALA A 78 0.82 15.44 5.96
C ALA A 78 0.08 15.71 7.29
N GLY A 79 0.24 16.92 7.81
CA GLY A 79 -0.31 17.33 9.11
C GLY A 79 -1.84 17.20 9.20
N GLY A 80 -2.36 17.30 10.42
CA GLY A 80 -3.79 17.13 10.70
C GLY A 80 -4.26 15.70 10.44
N ASP A 81 -5.47 15.53 9.89
CA ASP A 81 -6.10 14.23 9.64
C ASP A 81 -5.77 13.61 8.28
N SER A 82 -4.90 14.25 7.48
CA SER A 82 -4.56 13.77 6.14
C SER A 82 -3.82 12.42 6.15
N LEU A 83 -4.16 11.53 5.21
CA LEU A 83 -3.44 10.26 4.97
C LEU A 83 -2.42 10.38 3.83
N GLU A 84 -2.13 11.60 3.39
CA GLU A 84 -1.10 11.87 2.40
C GLU A 84 0.29 11.63 3.00
N LEU A 85 1.19 11.08 2.20
CA LEU A 85 2.58 10.84 2.54
C LEU A 85 3.47 11.77 1.72
N ILE A 86 4.27 12.57 2.41
CA ILE A 86 5.24 13.50 1.84
C ILE A 86 6.61 12.83 1.93
N GLU A 87 7.22 12.54 0.78
CA GLU A 87 8.56 11.95 0.74
C GLU A 87 9.61 12.98 1.18
N TRP A 88 10.61 12.55 1.96
CA TRP A 88 11.74 13.40 2.29
C TRP A 88 12.55 13.76 1.04
N GLU A 89 12.99 15.01 0.99
CA GLU A 89 13.75 15.56 -0.13
C GLU A 89 14.99 14.70 -0.49
N GLU A 90 15.66 14.13 0.52
CA GLU A 90 16.85 13.30 0.34
C GLU A 90 16.57 12.07 -0.54
N THR A 91 15.49 11.33 -0.26
CA THR A 91 15.15 10.13 -1.05
C THR A 91 14.43 10.51 -2.33
N GLU A 92 13.63 11.58 -2.32
CA GLU A 92 12.89 12.00 -3.52
C GLU A 92 13.83 12.45 -4.65
N LYS A 93 14.79 13.34 -4.34
CA LYS A 93 15.71 13.90 -5.34
C LYS A 93 16.63 12.85 -5.95
N ARG A 94 16.90 11.77 -5.22
CA ARG A 94 17.77 10.68 -5.66
C ARG A 94 16.99 9.60 -6.40
N GLY A 95 15.69 9.47 -6.16
CA GLY A 95 14.90 8.35 -6.66
C GLY A 95 15.08 7.12 -5.78
N GLY A 96 14.84 7.29 -4.48
CA GLY A 96 15.10 6.29 -3.45
C GLY A 96 16.44 6.45 -2.75
N GLY A 97 16.62 5.74 -1.64
CA GLY A 97 17.83 5.75 -0.83
C GLY A 97 19.06 5.19 -1.55
N LEU A 98 18.86 4.28 -2.51
CA LEU A 98 19.90 3.78 -3.41
C LEU A 98 20.10 4.68 -4.64
N GLY A 99 19.13 5.55 -4.96
CA GLY A 99 19.20 6.50 -6.07
C GLY A 99 19.08 5.86 -7.47
N THR A 100 18.51 4.67 -7.56
CA THR A 100 18.41 3.89 -8.81
C THR A 100 16.99 3.85 -9.38
N CYS A 101 16.00 4.38 -8.67
CA CYS A 101 14.59 4.33 -9.09
C CYS A 101 14.15 5.61 -9.81
N PRO A 102 13.07 5.53 -10.61
CA PRO A 102 12.42 6.71 -11.14
C PRO A 102 11.98 7.70 -10.05
N LYS A 103 12.10 8.99 -10.36
CA LYS A 103 11.64 10.11 -9.52
C LYS A 103 10.22 10.51 -9.93
N GLY A 104 9.44 11.02 -8.98
CA GLY A 104 8.06 11.46 -9.20
C GLY A 104 7.03 10.58 -8.48
N SER A 105 5.75 10.79 -8.80
CA SER A 105 4.63 10.00 -8.29
C SER A 105 4.03 9.14 -9.39
N PHE A 106 3.70 7.90 -9.04
CA PHE A 106 3.22 6.85 -9.92
C PHE A 106 1.98 6.24 -9.29
N GLY A 107 0.81 6.72 -9.72
CA GLY A 107 -0.47 6.12 -9.38
C GLY A 107 -0.61 4.69 -9.93
N TRP A 108 -1.82 4.17 -9.82
CA TRP A 108 -2.16 2.90 -10.46
C TRP A 108 -2.42 3.09 -11.96
N LEU A 109 -2.20 2.03 -12.72
CA LEU A 109 -2.55 1.91 -14.13
C LEU A 109 -3.57 0.78 -14.28
N PRO A 110 -4.45 0.80 -15.28
CA PRO A 110 -5.39 -0.30 -15.53
C PRO A 110 -4.71 -1.68 -15.61
N ASN A 111 -3.48 -1.71 -16.14
CA ASN A 111 -2.69 -2.92 -16.25
C ASN A 111 -2.20 -3.50 -14.90
N ASP A 112 -2.18 -2.71 -13.82
CA ASP A 112 -1.85 -3.19 -12.48
C ASP A 112 -2.91 -4.18 -11.96
N PHE A 113 -4.11 -4.15 -12.54
CA PHE A 113 -5.26 -4.96 -12.13
C PHE A 113 -5.64 -6.03 -13.17
N LYS A 114 -4.82 -6.24 -14.20
CA LYS A 114 -5.17 -7.07 -15.38
C LYS A 114 -5.47 -8.55 -15.08
N TYR A 115 -5.00 -9.06 -13.95
CA TYR A 115 -5.22 -10.45 -13.52
C TYR A 115 -6.36 -10.60 -12.52
N MET A 116 -6.94 -9.50 -12.05
CA MET A 116 -8.05 -9.55 -11.10
C MET A 116 -9.28 -10.18 -11.76
N PRO A 117 -10.10 -10.93 -11.00
CA PRO A 117 -11.34 -11.47 -11.52
C PRO A 117 -12.16 -10.34 -12.13
N LYS A 118 -12.63 -10.53 -13.37
CA LYS A 118 -13.46 -9.55 -14.08
C LYS A 118 -14.87 -9.55 -13.50
N ASN A 119 -15.05 -9.08 -12.27
CA ASN A 119 -16.37 -8.82 -11.72
C ASN A 119 -16.71 -7.34 -11.94
N PHE A 120 -17.23 -7.10 -13.15
CA PHE A 120 -18.15 -6.01 -13.55
C PHE A 120 -17.70 -4.55 -13.42
N MET A 121 -16.87 -4.08 -14.36
CA MET A 121 -16.97 -2.69 -14.85
C MET A 121 -17.97 -2.68 -16.02
N MET A 122 -19.26 -2.70 -15.69
CA MET A 122 -20.36 -2.31 -16.58
C MET A 122 -21.35 -1.48 -15.76
N VAL A 123 -20.89 -0.34 -15.25
CA VAL A 123 -21.76 0.80 -14.89
C VAL A 123 -20.96 2.06 -15.19
N ASN A 124 -21.04 2.53 -16.44
CA ASN A 124 -21.00 3.95 -16.85
C ASN A 124 -20.76 4.08 -18.37
N ASP A 125 -21.58 3.38 -19.16
CA ASP A 125 -21.69 3.70 -20.60
C ASP A 125 -23.15 3.65 -21.05
N MET A 126 -24.03 4.33 -20.29
CA MET A 126 -25.42 4.66 -20.67
C MET A 126 -25.83 5.97 -19.98
N SER A 127 -25.16 7.07 -20.33
CA SER A 127 -25.73 8.43 -20.28
C SER A 127 -24.78 9.40 -20.96
N GLY A 128 -25.01 9.64 -22.25
CA GLY A 128 -24.28 10.58 -23.10
C GLY A 128 -24.81 10.48 -24.52
#